data_AF-A0AAJ6TU69-F1
#
_entry.id   AF-A0AAJ6TU69-F1
#
_cell.length_a   1.000
_cell.length_b   1.000
_cell.length_c   1.000
_cell.angle_alpha   90.00
_cell.angle_beta   90.00
_cell.angle_gamma   90.00
#
_symmetry.space_group_name_H-M   'P 1'
#
loop_
_entity.id
_entity.type
_entity.pdbx_description
1 polymer ?
#
loop_
_entity_poly.entity_id
_entity_poly.type
_entity_poly.pdbx_seq_one_letter_code
_entity_poly.pdbx_strand_id
1 'polypeptide(L)'
;MIFLVCCHHISLEHFSLSGKHKFLGYIRCKEAMPQPCDLAINVNGQQTFFINQKVLSAYSEKLKKIVRREKRKSHIKDSIIEIDDFPGGPDGFELVSRFCYNHGEIKITVSNVALLHSCAVFLGMTENVSTSNLLKQTETFLDGMIYWSWQDTVSCLKSCELFFTNADSSGLVEKLIFSLLGKIAHNTDIATLAASSSSSSSSPETASRFRFSSPSKTTPESTKPRSSSKKWWFDDLIILPPMIIEKVIKNMGAYGTDNDSLILTKSLLHFLKMAVLQCKRGAKRAALYSRSAYAGLADTAVHGVISMSCSFSCRGLFSVLRIVSGFGLSKDCRAKLEMLIGGVLDQATLDDLLVSGRDRGVFDVNLVLRLTRIFVHSDLLSSQKLKKVGTLIDKYLCEISPDQNLKTSKVLGVAESLPDSARDSFDGVYKAIDIYLESHPTLPFEERSRLCRCLNYEKMSLEACKDLAKNPRIPPDIAVQALKLQHSKISKGEYSVRVKVLKGPSMINSSGMVLYNGNVESLSPENQDTRMNMQWGVMELEKACREMKRRVPKLVGHDVNIMRGTTPYYSRSPLPKLC
;
A
#
# COMPACT_ATOMS: atom_id res chain seq x y z
N MET A 1 38.14 -30.82 -22.75
CA MET A 1 39.32 -30.81 -21.86
C MET A 1 40.09 -29.52 -22.12
N ILE A 2 39.74 -28.43 -21.42
CA ILE A 2 40.30 -27.08 -21.63
C ILE A 2 40.61 -26.48 -20.24
N PHE A 3 41.57 -25.55 -20.20
CA PHE A 3 42.23 -24.97 -19.03
C PHE A 3 41.72 -23.56 -18.67
N LEU A 4 42.37 -22.92 -17.68
CA LEU A 4 42.33 -21.49 -17.34
C LEU A 4 41.01 -21.02 -16.66
N VAL A 5 40.97 -19.91 -15.92
CA VAL A 5 41.81 -18.70 -15.84
C VAL A 5 42.11 -18.42 -14.34
N CYS A 6 43.36 -18.25 -13.87
CA CYS A 6 44.16 -17.01 -13.99
C CYS A 6 44.93 -16.84 -15.31
N CYS A 7 44.69 -15.68 -15.92
CA CYS A 7 45.33 -14.98 -17.04
C CYS A 7 44.47 -13.72 -17.27
N HIS A 8 44.90 -12.78 -18.11
CA HIS A 8 44.03 -11.68 -18.53
C HIS A 8 43.18 -12.07 -19.77
N HIS A 9 42.06 -11.36 -19.94
CA HIS A 9 41.13 -11.34 -21.09
C HIS A 9 40.10 -12.49 -21.33
N ILE A 10 38.83 -12.05 -21.29
CA ILE A 10 37.73 -12.31 -22.26
C ILE A 10 36.70 -13.46 -22.04
N SER A 11 35.43 -13.02 -22.01
CA SER A 11 34.10 -13.62 -22.33
C SER A 11 33.60 -14.94 -21.72
N LEU A 12 32.29 -14.91 -21.38
CA LEU A 12 31.43 -16.07 -21.13
C LEU A 12 30.63 -16.43 -22.40
N GLU A 13 30.18 -17.69 -22.49
CA GLU A 13 28.87 -18.05 -23.07
C GLU A 13 28.20 -19.18 -22.25
N HIS A 14 26.94 -19.49 -22.57
CA HIS A 14 26.05 -20.35 -21.80
C HIS A 14 26.48 -21.83 -21.76
N PHE A 15 26.28 -22.49 -20.60
CA PHE A 15 25.63 -23.81 -20.56
C PHE A 15 24.86 -24.02 -19.25
N SER A 16 23.79 -24.80 -19.31
CA SER A 16 22.93 -25.16 -18.17
C SER A 16 22.68 -26.67 -18.18
N LEU A 17 22.72 -27.33 -17.01
CA LEU A 17 22.15 -28.66 -16.79
C LEU A 17 21.97 -28.97 -15.29
N SER A 18 21.21 -30.02 -14.99
CA SER A 18 20.70 -30.37 -13.65
C SER A 18 21.40 -31.59 -13.05
N GLY A 19 21.52 -31.64 -11.72
CA GLY A 19 22.00 -32.84 -11.01
C GLY A 19 22.40 -32.56 -9.55
N LYS A 20 22.07 -33.48 -8.62
CA LYS A 20 22.29 -33.32 -7.17
C LYS A 20 23.72 -33.58 -6.68
N HIS A 21 24.71 -33.71 -7.58
CA HIS A 21 26.10 -33.95 -7.21
C HIS A 21 27.06 -32.99 -7.94
N LYS A 22 27.45 -31.89 -7.26
CA LYS A 22 28.69 -31.19 -7.59
C LYS A 22 29.86 -32.07 -7.13
N PHE A 23 30.35 -32.93 -8.03
CA PHE A 23 31.65 -33.57 -7.81
C PHE A 23 32.74 -32.49 -7.71
N LEU A 24 33.74 -32.71 -6.85
CA LEU A 24 34.82 -31.75 -6.65
C LEU A 24 35.53 -31.44 -7.98
N GLY A 25 35.71 -30.15 -8.24
CA GLY A 25 36.90 -29.71 -8.98
C GLY A 25 38.12 -30.14 -8.16
N TYR A 26 38.80 -31.20 -8.61
CA TYR A 26 39.96 -31.76 -7.92
C TYR A 26 41.01 -30.65 -7.74
N ILE A 27 41.54 -30.46 -6.52
CA ILE A 27 42.74 -29.61 -6.32
C ILE A 27 43.94 -30.41 -6.85
N ARG A 28 44.05 -30.47 -8.18
CA ARG A 28 45.15 -31.10 -8.90
C ARG A 28 46.01 -30.01 -9.53
N CYS A 29 46.69 -29.25 -8.67
CA CYS A 29 47.87 -28.49 -9.09
C CYS A 29 48.77 -29.47 -9.85
N LYS A 30 49.12 -29.15 -11.10
CA LYS A 30 49.80 -30.10 -12.01
C LYS A 30 51.34 -29.99 -11.90
N GLU A 31 51.80 -29.69 -10.70
CA GLU A 31 53.18 -29.78 -10.22
C GLU A 31 53.14 -30.51 -8.86
N ALA A 32 54.20 -31.25 -8.54
CA ALA A 32 54.11 -32.37 -7.60
C ALA A 32 53.61 -31.99 -6.19
N MET A 33 52.57 -32.68 -5.70
CA MET A 33 52.19 -32.65 -4.28
C MET A 33 53.30 -33.30 -3.43
N PRO A 34 53.98 -32.59 -2.51
CA PRO A 34 55.05 -33.17 -1.71
C PRO A 34 54.57 -33.80 -0.38
N GLN A 35 53.28 -33.69 -0.04
CA GLN A 35 52.74 -34.17 1.24
C GLN A 35 51.33 -34.78 1.09
N PRO A 36 50.98 -35.80 1.91
CA PRO A 36 49.64 -36.38 1.97
C PRO A 36 48.58 -35.43 2.57
N CYS A 37 47.31 -35.76 2.35
CA CYS A 37 46.16 -35.15 3.04
C CYS A 37 45.81 -35.96 4.29
N ASP A 38 46.26 -35.49 5.45
CA ASP A 38 46.15 -36.17 6.74
C ASP A 38 44.82 -35.91 7.49
N LEU A 39 43.83 -35.25 6.87
CA LEU A 39 42.60 -34.82 7.55
C LEU A 39 41.40 -34.68 6.60
N ALA A 40 40.23 -35.14 7.05
CA ALA A 40 38.93 -34.88 6.43
C ALA A 40 38.09 -33.95 7.31
N ILE A 41 37.50 -32.90 6.72
CA ILE A 41 36.60 -31.97 7.41
C ILE A 41 35.24 -31.92 6.68
N ASN A 42 34.15 -32.21 7.39
CA ASN A 42 32.78 -32.01 6.90
C ASN A 42 32.28 -30.60 7.28
N VAL A 43 31.84 -29.81 6.30
CA VAL A 43 31.39 -28.43 6.51
C VAL A 43 29.87 -28.34 6.37
N ASN A 44 29.20 -27.94 7.45
CA ASN A 44 27.74 -27.76 7.57
C ASN A 44 26.91 -28.97 7.08
N GLY A 45 27.47 -30.19 7.14
CA GLY A 45 26.86 -31.41 6.58
C GLY A 45 26.71 -31.44 5.05
N GLN A 46 27.30 -30.49 4.32
CA GLN A 46 27.09 -30.31 2.87
C GLN A 46 28.24 -30.85 2.02
N GLN A 47 29.49 -30.70 2.46
CA GLN A 47 30.67 -31.07 1.69
C GLN A 47 31.84 -31.44 2.59
N THR A 48 32.50 -32.55 2.27
CA THR A 48 33.74 -32.99 2.92
C THR A 48 34.96 -32.53 2.12
N PHE A 49 35.94 -31.94 2.82
CA PHE A 49 37.21 -31.48 2.28
C PHE A 49 38.36 -32.34 2.82
N PHE A 50 39.21 -32.83 1.92
CA PHE A 50 40.44 -33.57 2.27
C PHE A 50 41.63 -32.61 2.19
N ILE A 51 42.35 -32.44 3.30
CA ILE A 51 43.35 -31.40 3.47
C ILE A 51 44.55 -31.87 4.30
N ASN A 52 45.69 -31.19 4.13
CA ASN A 52 46.87 -31.39 4.96
C ASN A 52 46.71 -30.66 6.31
N GLN A 53 46.84 -31.40 7.41
CA GLN A 53 46.66 -30.85 8.76
C GLN A 53 47.65 -29.74 9.09
N LYS A 54 48.91 -29.85 8.64
CA LYS A 54 49.99 -28.92 9.00
C LYS A 54 49.74 -27.54 8.38
N VAL A 55 49.31 -27.51 7.13
CA VAL A 55 49.00 -26.28 6.37
C VAL A 55 47.97 -25.42 7.12
N LEU A 56 46.76 -25.93 7.37
CA LEU A 56 45.74 -25.12 8.05
C LEU A 56 46.06 -24.88 9.55
N SER A 57 46.82 -25.76 10.20
CA SER A 57 47.29 -25.55 11.59
C SER A 57 48.40 -24.49 11.72
N ALA A 58 48.96 -24.02 10.60
CA ALA A 58 49.91 -22.91 10.55
C ALA A 58 49.21 -21.54 10.53
N TYR A 59 47.95 -21.44 10.08
CA TYR A 59 47.21 -20.19 9.96
C TYR A 59 45.99 -20.07 10.89
N SER A 60 45.31 -21.16 11.24
CA SER A 60 44.11 -21.14 12.10
C SER A 60 44.40 -21.68 13.51
N GLU A 61 44.15 -20.86 14.53
CA GLU A 61 44.23 -21.31 15.92
C GLU A 61 43.07 -22.25 16.31
N LYS A 62 41.87 -22.02 15.78
CA LYS A 62 40.67 -22.84 16.11
C LYS A 62 40.78 -24.25 15.54
N LEU A 63 41.20 -24.43 14.28
CA LEU A 63 41.42 -25.77 13.71
C LEU A 63 42.53 -26.51 14.48
N LYS A 64 43.62 -25.81 14.81
CA LYS A 64 44.71 -26.34 15.65
C LYS A 64 44.21 -26.82 17.03
N LYS A 65 43.24 -26.11 17.63
CA LYS A 65 42.54 -26.52 18.88
C LYS A 65 41.60 -27.72 18.66
N ILE A 66 40.79 -27.72 17.60
CA ILE A 66 39.83 -28.81 17.30
C ILE A 66 40.57 -30.13 17.00
N VAL A 67 41.56 -30.14 16.09
CA VAL A 67 42.30 -31.36 15.77
C VAL A 67 43.07 -31.91 16.98
N ARG A 68 43.61 -31.03 17.84
CA ARG A 68 44.24 -31.43 19.11
C ARG A 68 43.24 -32.03 20.12
N ARG A 69 41.98 -31.61 20.09
CA ARG A 69 40.90 -32.21 20.90
C ARG A 69 40.51 -33.58 20.34
N GLU A 70 40.41 -33.71 19.02
CA GLU A 70 39.93 -34.94 18.41
C GLU A 70 40.96 -36.09 18.52
N LYS A 71 42.25 -35.79 18.31
CA LYS A 71 43.35 -36.74 18.58
C LYS A 71 43.54 -37.13 20.06
N ARG A 72 42.71 -36.61 20.97
CA ARG A 72 42.60 -37.05 22.38
C ARG A 72 41.32 -37.84 22.67
N LYS A 73 40.36 -37.87 21.74
CA LYS A 73 39.08 -38.57 21.86
C LYS A 73 39.07 -39.86 21.05
N SER A 74 39.55 -39.82 19.80
CA SER A 74 39.56 -40.96 18.91
C SER A 74 40.98 -41.51 18.73
N HIS A 75 41.15 -42.81 19.03
CA HIS A 75 42.35 -43.60 18.68
C HIS A 75 42.35 -44.03 17.20
N ILE A 76 41.28 -43.75 16.46
CA ILE A 76 41.10 -44.05 15.04
C ILE A 76 41.80 -42.96 14.22
N LYS A 77 42.50 -43.38 13.15
CA LYS A 77 43.40 -42.49 12.40
C LYS A 77 42.69 -41.52 11.46
N ASP A 78 41.44 -41.84 11.10
CA ASP A 78 40.72 -41.28 9.95
C ASP A 78 39.41 -40.57 10.35
N SER A 79 39.30 -40.10 11.61
CA SER A 79 38.12 -39.40 12.13
C SER A 79 37.81 -38.13 11.34
N ILE A 80 36.61 -38.07 10.74
CA ILE A 80 36.09 -36.87 10.07
C ILE A 80 35.76 -35.82 11.12
N ILE A 81 36.28 -34.60 10.97
CA ILE A 81 35.95 -33.46 11.83
C ILE A 81 34.75 -32.73 11.24
N GLU A 82 33.67 -32.62 11.99
CA GLU A 82 32.49 -31.85 11.57
C GLU A 82 32.61 -30.39 12.08
N ILE A 83 32.27 -29.44 11.22
CA ILE A 83 32.24 -28.01 11.52
C ILE A 83 30.92 -27.43 11.02
N ASP A 84 30.04 -27.13 11.97
CA ASP A 84 28.75 -26.49 11.74
C ASP A 84 28.86 -24.95 11.77
N ASP A 85 27.84 -24.30 11.23
CA ASP A 85 27.69 -22.83 11.12
C ASP A 85 28.94 -22.09 10.60
N PHE A 86 29.67 -22.73 9.67
CA PHE A 86 30.80 -22.12 9.00
C PHE A 86 30.31 -20.95 8.10
N PRO A 87 30.92 -19.75 8.19
CA PRO A 87 30.50 -18.58 7.40
C PRO A 87 30.59 -18.87 5.89
N GLY A 88 29.47 -18.71 5.18
CA GLY A 88 29.37 -19.04 3.75
C GLY A 88 29.53 -20.51 3.40
N GLY A 89 29.50 -21.41 4.39
CA GLY A 89 29.55 -22.86 4.19
C GLY A 89 30.76 -23.35 3.40
N PRO A 90 30.59 -24.36 2.53
CA PRO A 90 31.68 -24.92 1.72
C PRO A 90 32.43 -23.89 0.87
N ASP A 91 31.73 -22.92 0.27
CA ASP A 91 32.34 -21.89 -0.58
C ASP A 91 33.28 -20.98 0.24
N GLY A 92 32.90 -20.62 1.47
CA GLY A 92 33.76 -19.90 2.42
C GLY A 92 34.98 -20.71 2.87
N PHE A 93 34.80 -22.00 3.10
CA PHE A 93 35.89 -22.90 3.51
C PHE A 93 36.90 -23.14 2.36
N GLU A 94 36.45 -23.19 1.11
CA GLU A 94 37.33 -23.26 -0.07
C GLU A 94 38.22 -22.02 -0.17
N LEU A 95 37.67 -20.82 0.03
CA LEU A 95 38.43 -19.57 0.00
C LEU A 95 39.53 -19.51 1.06
N VAL A 96 39.24 -19.91 2.30
CA VAL A 96 40.27 -20.00 3.35
C VAL A 96 41.30 -21.09 3.04
N SER A 97 40.85 -22.24 2.52
CA SER A 97 41.78 -23.30 2.11
C SER A 97 42.76 -22.80 1.05
N ARG A 98 42.27 -22.07 0.04
CA ARG A 98 43.10 -21.42 -0.99
C ARG A 98 44.13 -20.45 -0.38
N PHE A 99 43.73 -19.59 0.55
CA PHE A 99 44.66 -18.72 1.29
C PHE A 99 45.77 -19.53 1.99
N CYS A 100 45.41 -20.60 2.72
CA CYS A 100 46.37 -21.39 3.49
C CYS A 100 47.35 -22.17 2.60
N TYR A 101 46.90 -22.67 1.44
CA TYR A 101 47.76 -23.37 0.47
C TYR A 101 48.62 -22.41 -0.37
N ASN A 102 48.13 -21.19 -0.64
CA ASN A 102 48.89 -20.13 -1.34
C ASN A 102 49.80 -19.34 -0.37
N HIS A 103 50.36 -20.01 0.65
CA HIS A 103 51.30 -19.43 1.63
C HIS A 103 50.81 -18.17 2.40
N GLY A 104 49.51 -17.87 2.39
CA GLY A 104 48.94 -16.66 2.99
C GLY A 104 48.60 -15.55 1.98
N GLU A 105 48.56 -15.84 0.67
CA GLU A 105 48.13 -14.88 -0.35
C GLU A 105 46.75 -15.21 -0.92
N ILE A 106 45.86 -14.20 -0.94
CA ILE A 106 44.57 -14.27 -1.65
C ILE A 106 44.18 -12.92 -2.23
N LYS A 107 43.54 -12.92 -3.40
CA LYS A 107 43.00 -11.69 -4.01
C LYS A 107 41.75 -11.23 -3.26
N ILE A 108 41.92 -10.29 -2.34
CA ILE A 108 40.82 -9.63 -1.63
C ILE A 108 40.10 -8.65 -2.58
N THR A 109 38.77 -8.69 -2.59
CA THR A 109 37.88 -7.81 -3.36
C THR A 109 36.66 -7.43 -2.51
N VAL A 110 35.99 -6.34 -2.84
CA VAL A 110 34.74 -5.90 -2.18
C VAL A 110 33.69 -7.05 -2.11
N SER A 111 33.64 -7.88 -3.14
CA SER A 111 32.73 -9.03 -3.24
C SER A 111 33.07 -10.24 -2.37
N ASN A 112 34.32 -10.38 -1.88
CA ASN A 112 34.73 -11.52 -1.06
C ASN A 112 35.23 -11.13 0.36
N VAL A 113 35.62 -9.87 0.59
CA VAL A 113 36.26 -9.44 1.84
C VAL A 113 35.40 -9.68 3.07
N ALA A 114 34.07 -9.49 2.98
CA ALA A 114 33.16 -9.72 4.10
C ALA A 114 33.10 -11.20 4.51
N LEU A 115 33.12 -12.10 3.52
CA LEU A 115 33.15 -13.55 3.74
C LEU A 115 34.51 -13.98 4.29
N LEU A 116 35.61 -13.52 3.69
CA LEU A 116 36.97 -13.79 4.16
C LEU A 116 37.19 -13.34 5.61
N HIS A 117 36.74 -12.12 5.95
CA HIS A 117 36.81 -11.58 7.32
C HIS A 117 36.01 -12.45 8.29
N SER A 118 34.75 -12.76 7.97
CA SER A 118 33.91 -13.60 8.84
C SER A 118 34.50 -15.01 9.03
N CYS A 119 35.09 -15.60 7.98
CA CYS A 119 35.81 -16.87 8.09
C CYS A 119 37.08 -16.75 8.95
N ALA A 120 37.86 -15.70 8.78
CA ALA A 120 39.09 -15.46 9.54
C ALA A 120 38.83 -15.25 11.03
N VAL A 121 37.78 -14.49 11.38
CA VAL A 121 37.26 -14.37 12.75
C VAL A 121 36.78 -15.72 13.27
N PHE A 122 35.93 -16.43 12.51
CA PHE A 122 35.43 -17.74 12.93
C PHE A 122 36.55 -18.75 13.19
N LEU A 123 37.66 -18.70 12.46
CA LEU A 123 38.79 -19.62 12.54
C LEU A 123 39.95 -19.18 13.45
N GLY A 124 39.93 -17.95 13.98
CA GLY A 124 41.03 -17.39 14.76
C GLY A 124 42.31 -17.28 13.93
N MET A 125 42.22 -16.66 12.75
CA MET A 125 43.35 -16.45 11.83
C MET A 125 44.01 -15.09 12.07
N THR A 126 44.63 -14.95 13.24
CA THR A 126 45.23 -13.70 13.74
C THR A 126 46.75 -13.67 13.59
N GLU A 127 47.35 -12.49 13.81
CA GLU A 127 48.82 -12.29 13.82
C GLU A 127 49.54 -13.17 14.86
N ASN A 128 48.84 -13.65 15.89
CA ASN A 128 49.37 -14.55 16.90
C ASN A 128 49.69 -15.97 16.36
N VAL A 129 49.29 -16.27 15.11
CA VAL A 129 49.45 -17.59 14.48
C VAL A 129 50.43 -17.53 13.31
N SER A 130 50.35 -16.49 12.47
CA SER A 130 51.31 -16.16 11.42
C SER A 130 51.34 -14.65 11.19
N THR A 131 52.45 -14.09 10.69
CA THR A 131 52.52 -12.69 10.25
C THR A 131 51.64 -12.43 9.02
N SER A 132 50.96 -11.29 8.97
CA SER A 132 50.05 -10.89 7.88
C SER A 132 48.99 -11.97 7.59
N ASN A 133 48.33 -12.47 8.62
CA ASN A 133 47.31 -13.50 8.52
C ASN A 133 46.00 -12.94 7.93
N LEU A 134 45.08 -13.81 7.52
CA LEU A 134 43.89 -13.44 6.75
C LEU A 134 43.05 -12.36 7.43
N LEU A 135 42.92 -12.40 8.77
CA LEU A 135 42.18 -11.36 9.48
C LEU A 135 42.80 -9.99 9.25
N LYS A 136 44.12 -9.83 9.44
CA LYS A 136 44.79 -8.54 9.31
C LYS A 136 44.75 -8.00 7.88
N GLN A 137 44.93 -8.87 6.88
CA GLN A 137 44.77 -8.48 5.48
C GLN A 137 43.35 -7.98 5.19
N THR A 138 42.31 -8.65 5.70
CA THR A 138 40.93 -8.19 5.52
C THR A 138 40.63 -6.92 6.30
N GLU A 139 41.09 -6.75 7.54
CA GLU A 139 40.99 -5.50 8.31
C GLU A 139 41.55 -4.31 7.53
N THR A 140 42.78 -4.42 7.03
CA THR A 140 43.45 -3.34 6.28
C THR A 140 42.72 -3.00 4.97
N PHE A 141 42.10 -3.98 4.29
CA PHE A 141 41.22 -3.70 3.14
C PHE A 141 39.90 -3.02 3.56
N LEU A 142 39.35 -3.40 4.72
CA LEU A 142 38.11 -2.86 5.30
C LEU A 142 38.31 -1.45 5.91
N ASP A 143 39.52 -1.06 6.29
CA ASP A 143 39.86 0.32 6.65
C ASP A 143 39.83 1.25 5.42
N GLY A 144 40.08 0.71 4.22
CA GLY A 144 39.92 1.40 2.94
C GLY A 144 38.47 1.72 2.53
N MET A 145 37.46 1.35 3.32
CA MET A 145 36.02 1.56 3.04
C MET A 145 35.63 3.01 2.67
N ILE A 146 36.38 4.00 3.18
CA ILE A 146 36.11 5.42 2.93
C ILE A 146 36.11 5.69 1.41
N TYR A 147 37.06 5.09 0.68
CA TYR A 147 37.24 5.26 -0.77
C TYR A 147 36.32 4.40 -1.64
N TRP A 148 35.58 3.44 -1.07
CA TRP A 148 34.67 2.58 -1.84
C TRP A 148 33.50 3.38 -2.42
N SER A 149 32.99 2.96 -3.58
CA SER A 149 31.75 3.54 -4.10
C SER A 149 30.53 3.18 -3.24
N TRP A 150 29.42 3.87 -3.50
CA TRP A 150 28.12 3.49 -2.93
C TRP A 150 27.73 2.05 -3.27
N GLN A 151 27.85 1.67 -4.55
CA GLN A 151 27.44 0.34 -5.04
C GLN A 151 28.36 -0.77 -4.51
N ASP A 152 29.64 -0.48 -4.29
CA ASP A 152 30.57 -1.38 -3.57
C ASP A 152 30.09 -1.64 -2.13
N THR A 153 29.74 -0.57 -1.41
CA THR A 153 29.26 -0.64 -0.02
C THR A 153 27.96 -1.43 0.10
N VAL A 154 26.98 -1.15 -0.77
CA VAL A 154 25.70 -1.88 -0.85
C VAL A 154 25.91 -3.35 -1.26
N SER A 155 26.80 -3.63 -2.21
CA SER A 155 27.10 -5.00 -2.65
C SER A 155 27.82 -5.83 -1.58
N CYS A 156 28.73 -5.20 -0.82
CA CYS A 156 29.40 -5.84 0.31
C CYS A 156 28.40 -6.17 1.43
N LEU A 157 27.55 -5.22 1.83
CA LEU A 157 26.45 -5.48 2.76
C LEU A 157 25.53 -6.62 2.29
N LYS A 158 25.16 -6.62 1.00
CA LYS A 158 24.35 -7.70 0.41
C LYS A 158 25.05 -9.06 0.50
N SER A 159 26.37 -9.14 0.37
CA SER A 159 27.11 -10.41 0.47
C SER A 159 26.94 -11.08 1.85
N CYS A 160 26.78 -10.30 2.91
CA CYS A 160 26.53 -10.79 4.27
C CYS A 160 25.18 -11.52 4.43
N GLU A 161 24.29 -11.51 3.43
CA GLU A 161 23.00 -12.23 3.44
C GLU A 161 23.16 -13.73 3.75
N LEU A 162 24.30 -14.35 3.41
CA LEU A 162 24.56 -15.79 3.59
C LEU A 162 25.26 -16.17 4.92
N PHE A 163 25.76 -15.20 5.69
CA PHE A 163 26.53 -15.43 6.92
C PHE A 163 26.30 -14.33 7.97
N PHE A 164 25.09 -13.76 7.96
CA PHE A 164 24.72 -12.56 8.70
C PHE A 164 25.06 -12.67 10.19
N THR A 165 24.69 -13.76 10.86
CA THR A 165 24.95 -13.98 12.29
C THR A 165 26.44 -13.87 12.63
N ASN A 166 27.33 -14.42 11.80
CA ASN A 166 28.78 -14.39 12.03
C ASN A 166 29.36 -12.98 11.76
N ALA A 167 28.91 -12.32 10.70
CA ALA A 167 29.34 -10.96 10.35
C ALA A 167 28.82 -9.89 11.31
N ASP A 168 27.63 -10.09 11.89
CA ASP A 168 27.05 -9.18 12.88
C ASP A 168 27.77 -9.33 14.23
N SER A 169 28.00 -10.59 14.66
CA SER A 169 28.79 -10.91 15.86
C SER A 169 30.24 -10.43 15.79
N SER A 170 30.78 -10.21 14.59
CA SER A 170 32.13 -9.67 14.40
C SER A 170 32.17 -8.15 14.19
N GLY A 171 31.05 -7.43 14.38
CA GLY A 171 30.95 -5.98 14.14
C GLY A 171 31.11 -5.53 12.68
N LEU A 172 31.26 -6.46 11.74
CA LEU A 172 31.56 -6.17 10.33
C LEU A 172 30.35 -5.51 9.65
N VAL A 173 29.14 -6.04 9.89
CA VAL A 173 27.89 -5.45 9.39
C VAL A 173 27.75 -4.02 9.90
N GLU A 174 28.14 -3.74 11.14
CA GLU A 174 28.04 -2.44 11.77
C GLU A 174 29.03 -1.42 11.18
N LYS A 175 30.30 -1.80 10.99
CA LYS A 175 31.31 -0.99 10.28
C LYS A 175 30.86 -0.66 8.84
N LEU A 176 30.28 -1.63 8.13
CA LEU A 176 29.71 -1.44 6.80
C LEU A 176 28.48 -0.51 6.81
N ILE A 177 27.61 -0.61 7.82
CA ILE A 177 26.45 0.28 7.99
C ILE A 177 26.91 1.70 8.29
N PHE A 178 27.88 1.94 9.16
CA PHE A 178 28.40 3.30 9.40
C PHE A 178 29.04 3.91 8.15
N SER A 179 29.76 3.14 7.34
CA SER A 179 30.25 3.56 6.01
C SER A 179 29.09 3.95 5.07
N LEU A 180 28.02 3.15 5.03
CA LEU A 180 26.81 3.46 4.27
C LEU A 180 26.13 4.76 4.74
N LEU A 181 25.97 4.92 6.06
CA LEU A 181 25.33 6.08 6.69
C LEU A 181 26.11 7.38 6.43
N GLY A 182 27.44 7.36 6.55
CA GLY A 182 28.29 8.51 6.22
C GLY A 182 28.13 8.93 4.74
N LYS A 183 28.09 7.96 3.82
CA LYS A 183 27.85 8.22 2.39
C LYS A 183 26.42 8.75 2.12
N ILE A 184 25.41 8.39 2.92
CA ILE A 184 24.06 8.99 2.86
C ILE A 184 24.07 10.44 3.36
N ALA A 185 24.80 10.73 4.44
CA ALA A 185 24.89 12.06 5.04
C ALA A 185 25.54 13.06 4.06
N HIS A 186 26.79 12.80 3.64
CA HIS A 186 27.52 13.68 2.72
C HIS A 186 26.74 13.99 1.42
N ASN A 187 26.12 12.97 0.82
CA ASN A 187 25.31 13.17 -0.39
C ASN A 187 23.97 13.87 -0.13
N THR A 188 23.44 13.84 1.11
CA THR A 188 22.26 14.62 1.49
C THR A 188 22.63 16.08 1.72
N ASP A 189 23.77 16.37 2.34
CA ASP A 189 24.24 17.74 2.57
C ASP A 189 24.57 18.43 1.25
N ILE A 190 25.30 17.77 0.34
CA ILE A 190 25.58 18.28 -1.02
C ILE A 190 24.28 18.52 -1.80
N ALA A 191 23.30 17.61 -1.72
CA ALA A 191 22.01 17.80 -2.38
C ALA A 191 21.19 18.97 -1.77
N THR A 192 21.35 19.23 -0.47
CA THR A 192 20.69 20.36 0.22
C THR A 192 21.36 21.68 -0.16
N LEU A 193 22.69 21.74 -0.20
CA LEU A 193 23.46 22.90 -0.65
C LEU A 193 23.15 23.24 -2.12
N ALA A 194 23.14 22.25 -3.01
CA ALA A 194 22.80 22.44 -4.43
C ALA A 194 21.36 22.92 -4.64
N ALA A 195 20.40 22.46 -3.81
CA ALA A 195 19.03 22.99 -3.82
C ALA A 195 19.01 24.47 -3.40
N SER A 196 19.68 24.84 -2.31
CA SER A 196 19.81 26.24 -1.85
C SER A 196 20.46 27.16 -2.89
N SER A 197 21.36 26.64 -3.73
CA SER A 197 21.96 27.40 -4.84
C SER A 197 21.03 27.69 -6.02
N SER A 198 19.78 27.18 -6.01
CA SER A 198 18.87 27.22 -7.17
C SER A 198 17.62 28.10 -6.99
N SER A 199 17.47 28.78 -5.85
CA SER A 199 16.27 29.56 -5.50
C SER A 199 16.54 31.07 -5.33
N SER A 200 16.86 31.77 -6.42
CA SER A 200 17.21 33.20 -6.40
C SER A 200 16.69 34.00 -7.61
N SER A 201 15.37 34.02 -7.80
CA SER A 201 14.68 35.11 -8.52
C SER A 201 13.29 35.35 -7.93
N SER A 202 13.03 36.55 -7.42
CA SER A 202 11.81 36.90 -6.68
C SER A 202 10.97 37.95 -7.40
N SER A 203 9.66 37.70 -7.57
CA SER A 203 8.58 38.70 -7.57
C SER A 203 7.18 38.04 -7.60
N PRO A 204 6.09 38.73 -7.22
CA PRO A 204 4.89 38.06 -6.69
C PRO A 204 3.58 38.30 -7.48
N GLU A 205 2.50 37.71 -6.95
CA GLU A 205 1.07 38.10 -7.06
C GLU A 205 0.39 38.19 -8.44
N THR A 206 -0.58 37.30 -8.68
CA THR A 206 -2.05 37.60 -8.57
C THR A 206 -2.87 36.41 -9.12
N ALA A 207 -4.12 36.24 -8.65
CA ALA A 207 -4.99 35.13 -9.05
C ALA A 207 -5.62 35.28 -10.46
N SER A 208 -5.89 34.16 -11.16
CA SER A 208 -7.26 33.63 -11.26
C SER A 208 -7.47 32.49 -12.29
N ARG A 209 -8.54 31.70 -12.03
CA ARG A 209 -9.48 31.09 -13.00
C ARG A 209 -9.05 29.84 -13.82
N PHE A 210 -9.95 28.85 -13.82
CA PHE A 210 -9.91 27.63 -14.65
C PHE A 210 -9.95 27.90 -16.17
N ARG A 211 -9.22 27.08 -16.95
CA ARG A 211 -9.83 26.21 -17.99
C ARG A 211 -8.88 25.13 -18.55
N PHE A 212 -9.46 23.99 -18.94
CA PHE A 212 -8.83 23.00 -19.84
C PHE A 212 -9.27 23.28 -21.29
N SER A 213 -8.37 23.12 -22.26
CA SER A 213 -8.61 22.51 -23.59
C SER A 213 -7.33 22.47 -24.43
N SER A 214 -7.24 21.51 -25.35
CA SER A 214 -6.24 21.39 -26.44
C SER A 214 -6.99 21.52 -27.80
N PRO A 215 -6.43 21.27 -29.00
CA PRO A 215 -5.05 20.94 -29.39
C PRO A 215 -4.51 21.66 -30.67
N SER A 216 -3.21 21.50 -30.99
CA SER A 216 -2.70 21.06 -32.32
C SER A 216 -1.17 21.17 -32.46
N LYS A 217 -0.57 20.24 -33.25
CA LYS A 217 0.67 20.30 -34.09
C LYS A 217 1.92 21.10 -33.59
N THR A 218 3.17 20.64 -33.68
CA THR A 218 3.80 19.43 -34.30
C THR A 218 5.24 19.25 -33.80
N THR A 219 5.74 18.00 -33.74
CA THR A 219 7.18 17.59 -33.62
C THR A 219 7.98 18.06 -32.38
N PRO A 220 9.12 17.41 -32.06
CA PRO A 220 9.31 15.98 -31.82
C PRO A 220 9.68 15.71 -30.35
N GLU A 221 10.12 14.48 -30.01
CA GLU A 221 10.29 14.04 -28.62
C GLU A 221 11.38 14.79 -27.84
N SER A 222 10.98 15.39 -26.72
CA SER A 222 11.85 15.69 -25.58
C SER A 222 11.32 14.96 -24.36
N THR A 223 12.12 14.04 -23.82
CA THR A 223 11.78 13.16 -22.69
C THR A 223 11.73 13.94 -21.37
N LYS A 224 10.67 14.73 -21.17
CA LYS A 224 10.41 15.42 -19.91
C LYS A 224 10.38 14.41 -18.74
N PRO A 225 11.28 14.53 -17.74
CA PRO A 225 11.26 13.62 -16.60
C PRO A 225 9.97 13.82 -15.79
N ARG A 226 9.21 12.75 -15.58
CA ARG A 226 7.97 12.79 -14.78
C ARG A 226 8.35 13.01 -13.33
N SER A 227 7.80 14.07 -12.73
CA SER A 227 8.21 14.57 -11.42
C SER A 227 7.88 13.61 -10.27
N SER A 228 8.88 13.35 -9.42
CA SER A 228 8.72 13.21 -7.96
C SER A 228 10.10 13.17 -7.29
N SER A 229 10.18 13.69 -6.06
CA SER A 229 11.42 13.82 -5.28
C SER A 229 11.86 12.50 -4.63
N LYS A 230 12.10 11.46 -5.43
CA LYS A 230 12.83 10.26 -5.00
C LYS A 230 14.24 10.65 -4.56
N LYS A 231 14.63 10.36 -3.32
CA LYS A 231 16.05 10.37 -2.95
C LYS A 231 16.73 9.18 -3.62
N TRP A 232 17.89 9.44 -4.21
CA TRP A 232 18.66 8.51 -5.06
C TRP A 232 18.82 7.09 -4.46
N TRP A 233 19.11 6.99 -3.16
CA TRP A 233 19.35 5.71 -2.48
C TRP A 233 18.09 4.83 -2.24
N PHE A 234 16.88 5.34 -2.47
CA PHE A 234 15.63 4.62 -2.16
C PHE A 234 15.44 3.35 -3.00
N ASP A 235 15.96 3.32 -4.23
CA ASP A 235 15.85 2.17 -5.14
C ASP A 235 16.97 1.13 -4.91
N ASP A 236 18.18 1.58 -4.54
CA ASP A 236 19.31 0.68 -4.26
C ASP A 236 19.10 -0.17 -2.99
N LEU A 237 18.60 0.43 -1.90
CA LEU A 237 18.44 -0.31 -0.64
C LEU A 237 17.38 -1.43 -0.69
N ILE A 238 16.51 -1.45 -1.73
CA ILE A 238 15.59 -2.58 -2.00
C ILE A 238 16.34 -3.87 -2.36
N ILE A 239 17.63 -3.78 -2.71
CA ILE A 239 18.49 -4.93 -2.97
C ILE A 239 18.90 -5.63 -1.65
N LEU A 240 18.87 -4.95 -0.49
CA LEU A 240 19.28 -5.52 0.79
C LEU A 240 18.20 -6.41 1.45
N PRO A 241 18.59 -7.43 2.24
CA PRO A 241 17.67 -8.26 3.00
C PRO A 241 17.08 -7.50 4.21
N PRO A 242 15.88 -7.89 4.71
CA PRO A 242 15.18 -7.15 5.75
C PRO A 242 15.98 -7.01 7.07
N MET A 243 16.77 -8.02 7.45
CA MET A 243 17.58 -7.98 8.68
C MET A 243 18.67 -6.90 8.64
N ILE A 244 19.27 -6.65 7.46
CA ILE A 244 20.24 -5.56 7.28
C ILE A 244 19.52 -4.21 7.30
N ILE A 245 18.36 -4.08 6.65
CA ILE A 245 17.55 -2.85 6.70
C ILE A 245 17.12 -2.53 8.13
N GLU A 246 16.74 -3.53 8.93
CA GLU A 246 16.40 -3.37 10.34
C GLU A 246 17.61 -2.84 11.15
N LYS A 247 18.81 -3.40 10.96
CA LYS A 247 20.01 -2.91 11.65
C LYS A 247 20.45 -1.53 11.15
N VAL A 248 20.25 -1.18 9.87
CA VAL A 248 20.47 0.19 9.35
C VAL A 248 19.59 1.20 10.10
N ILE A 249 18.30 0.90 10.25
CA ILE A 249 17.35 1.80 10.92
C ILE A 249 17.63 1.94 12.42
N LYS A 250 18.04 0.84 13.08
CA LYS A 250 18.51 0.88 14.47
C LYS A 250 19.75 1.75 14.64
N ASN A 251 20.71 1.69 13.71
CA ASN A 251 21.89 2.57 13.72
C ASN A 251 21.57 4.03 13.35
N MET A 252 20.44 4.29 12.67
CA MET A 252 19.89 5.64 12.49
C MET A 252 19.16 6.19 13.73
N GLY A 253 19.00 5.39 14.79
CA GLY A 253 18.23 5.78 15.98
C GLY A 253 16.72 5.94 15.74
N ALA A 254 16.19 5.37 14.66
CA ALA A 254 14.85 5.62 14.15
C ALA A 254 13.99 4.34 14.06
N TYR A 255 14.14 3.44 15.04
CA TYR A 255 13.48 2.13 15.05
C TYR A 255 12.27 2.12 16.00
N GLY A 256 11.21 1.37 15.65
CA GLY A 256 10.00 1.31 16.45
C GLY A 256 9.36 2.70 16.61
N THR A 257 9.18 3.13 17.87
CA THR A 257 8.62 4.43 18.26
C THR A 257 9.42 5.62 17.80
N ASP A 258 10.73 5.46 17.58
CA ASP A 258 11.69 6.57 17.52
C ASP A 258 11.81 7.16 16.10
N ASN A 259 10.94 6.71 15.19
CA ASN A 259 10.94 7.06 13.76
C ASN A 259 10.21 8.39 13.47
N ASP A 260 10.78 9.52 13.92
CA ASP A 260 10.24 10.85 13.63
C ASP A 260 10.72 11.44 12.28
N SER A 261 11.26 10.62 11.38
CA SER A 261 11.76 11.07 10.07
C SER A 261 10.85 10.69 8.89
N LEU A 262 10.32 11.72 8.23
CA LEU A 262 9.40 11.55 7.09
C LEU A 262 10.11 10.91 5.88
N ILE A 263 11.43 11.11 5.79
CA ILE A 263 12.29 10.56 4.75
C ILE A 263 12.47 9.07 4.98
N LEU A 264 12.78 8.64 6.21
CA LEU A 264 12.94 7.22 6.56
C LEU A 264 11.61 6.49 6.48
N THR A 265 10.53 7.10 6.95
CA THR A 265 9.17 6.57 6.82
C THR A 265 8.79 6.35 5.34
N LYS A 266 9.10 7.32 4.46
CA LYS A 266 8.85 7.17 3.01
C LYS A 266 9.76 6.11 2.35
N SER A 267 11.01 5.96 2.79
CA SER A 267 11.90 4.90 2.26
C SER A 267 11.45 3.51 2.71
N LEU A 268 11.04 3.36 3.97
CA LEU A 268 10.46 2.13 4.53
C LEU A 268 9.18 1.71 3.81
N LEU A 269 8.24 2.64 3.61
CA LEU A 269 7.01 2.37 2.85
C LEU A 269 7.32 2.00 1.39
N HIS A 270 8.40 2.54 0.79
CA HIS A 270 8.85 2.15 -0.55
C HIS A 270 9.43 0.72 -0.57
N PHE A 271 10.30 0.39 0.39
CA PHE A 271 10.88 -0.94 0.58
C PHE A 271 9.79 -2.01 0.79
N LEU A 272 8.89 -1.79 1.73
CA LEU A 272 7.76 -2.68 2.03
C LEU A 272 6.83 -2.83 0.82
N LYS A 273 6.55 -1.75 0.08
CA LYS A 273 5.76 -1.80 -1.16
C LYS A 273 6.42 -2.69 -2.22
N MET A 274 7.73 -2.62 -2.40
CA MET A 274 8.43 -3.51 -3.33
C MET A 274 8.44 -4.97 -2.85
N ALA A 275 8.57 -5.23 -1.55
CA ALA A 275 8.43 -6.58 -0.99
C ALA A 275 7.03 -7.19 -1.27
N VAL A 276 5.94 -6.42 -1.13
CA VAL A 276 4.58 -6.88 -1.52
C VAL A 276 4.51 -7.23 -3.01
N LEU A 277 5.09 -6.40 -3.88
CA LEU A 277 5.08 -6.64 -5.32
C LEU A 277 5.92 -7.86 -5.74
N GLN A 278 7.05 -8.11 -5.09
CA GLN A 278 7.85 -9.32 -5.30
C GLN A 278 7.09 -10.58 -4.85
N CYS A 279 6.41 -10.53 -3.70
CA CYS A 279 5.53 -11.61 -3.24
C CYS A 279 4.39 -11.91 -4.23
N LYS A 280 3.71 -10.88 -4.76
CA LYS A 280 2.63 -11.07 -5.75
C LYS A 280 3.09 -11.61 -7.10
N ARG A 281 4.37 -11.50 -7.43
CA ARG A 281 4.95 -11.98 -8.71
C ARG A 281 5.57 -13.38 -8.62
N GLY A 282 5.43 -14.09 -7.50
CA GLY A 282 6.02 -15.42 -7.32
C GLY A 282 7.56 -15.44 -7.41
N ALA A 283 8.20 -14.30 -7.18
CA ALA A 283 9.65 -14.17 -7.33
C ALA A 283 10.38 -15.01 -6.27
N LYS A 284 11.47 -15.71 -6.65
CA LYS A 284 12.25 -16.59 -5.76
C LYS A 284 12.63 -15.95 -4.42
N ARG A 285 12.84 -14.62 -4.38
CA ARG A 285 13.16 -13.87 -3.16
C ARG A 285 12.05 -13.86 -2.11
N ALA A 286 10.78 -13.97 -2.51
CA ALA A 286 9.64 -14.05 -1.59
C ALA A 286 9.54 -15.40 -0.85
N ALA A 287 10.29 -16.42 -1.28
CA ALA A 287 10.42 -17.69 -0.58
C ALA A 287 11.59 -17.72 0.41
N LEU A 288 12.51 -16.74 0.38
CA LEU A 288 13.66 -16.64 1.28
C LEU A 288 13.29 -16.02 2.64
N TYR A 289 12.26 -15.17 2.69
CA TYR A 289 11.90 -14.40 3.88
C TYR A 289 10.45 -14.64 4.28
N SER A 290 10.24 -15.07 5.54
CA SER A 290 8.92 -15.16 6.14
C SER A 290 8.27 -13.78 6.23
N ARG A 291 6.93 -13.71 6.22
CA ARG A 291 6.21 -12.43 6.40
C ARG A 291 6.57 -11.75 7.73
N SER A 292 6.85 -12.53 8.78
CA SER A 292 7.28 -12.04 10.08
C SER A 292 8.66 -11.35 10.07
N ALA A 293 9.56 -11.67 9.13
CA ALA A 293 10.84 -10.99 8.98
C ALA A 293 10.69 -9.51 8.53
N TYR A 294 9.49 -9.08 8.15
CA TYR A 294 9.16 -7.68 7.83
C TYR A 294 8.28 -7.01 8.89
N ALA A 295 7.89 -7.70 9.97
CA ALA A 295 6.92 -7.19 10.93
C ALA A 295 7.44 -5.96 11.69
N GLY A 296 8.67 -6.02 12.24
CA GLY A 296 9.31 -4.89 12.92
C GLY A 296 9.54 -3.67 12.01
N LEU A 297 9.85 -3.91 10.73
CA LEU A 297 9.96 -2.86 9.72
C LEU A 297 8.60 -2.23 9.38
N ALA A 298 7.53 -3.02 9.31
CA ALA A 298 6.18 -2.55 9.06
C ALA A 298 5.63 -1.75 10.25
N ASP A 299 5.85 -2.21 11.48
CA ASP A 299 5.49 -1.48 12.70
C ASP A 299 6.28 -0.16 12.81
N THR A 300 7.60 -0.16 12.57
CA THR A 300 8.43 1.07 12.52
C THR A 300 7.92 2.06 11.46
N ALA A 301 7.52 1.58 10.29
CA ALA A 301 6.93 2.41 9.25
C ALA A 301 5.57 3.00 9.68
N VAL A 302 4.77 2.26 10.45
CA VAL A 302 3.49 2.74 11.01
C VAL A 302 3.72 3.77 12.12
N HIS A 303 4.68 3.57 13.02
CA HIS A 303 5.05 4.57 14.03
C HIS A 303 5.38 5.92 13.41
N GLY A 304 6.22 5.96 12.37
CA GLY A 304 6.50 7.22 11.67
C GLY A 304 5.29 7.82 10.94
N VAL A 305 4.40 7.00 10.38
CA VAL A 305 3.10 7.48 9.84
C VAL A 305 2.23 8.08 10.95
N ILE A 306 2.38 7.65 12.20
CA ILE A 306 1.67 8.22 13.36
C ILE A 306 2.30 9.54 13.81
N SER A 307 3.61 9.57 14.09
CA SER A 307 4.32 10.81 14.46
C SER A 307 4.13 11.94 13.44
N MET A 308 4.06 11.59 12.15
CA MET A 308 3.98 12.54 11.04
C MET A 308 2.65 12.46 10.28
N SER A 309 1.57 12.11 10.98
CA SER A 309 0.22 11.92 10.41
C SER A 309 -0.24 13.05 9.47
N CYS A 310 0.01 14.31 9.82
CA CYS A 310 -0.29 15.49 8.99
C CYS A 310 0.41 15.51 7.60
N SER A 311 1.45 14.69 7.40
CA SER A 311 2.17 14.56 6.11
C SER A 311 1.52 13.58 5.13
N PHE A 312 0.42 12.91 5.52
CA PHE A 312 -0.24 11.89 4.72
C PHE A 312 -1.71 12.29 4.45
N SER A 313 -2.12 12.30 3.18
CA SER A 313 -3.53 12.42 2.83
C SER A 313 -4.30 11.14 3.17
N CYS A 314 -5.64 11.22 3.28
CA CYS A 314 -6.49 10.05 3.56
C CYS A 314 -6.21 8.86 2.62
N ARG A 315 -6.19 9.10 1.30
CA ARG A 315 -5.76 8.12 0.28
C ARG A 315 -4.31 7.61 0.47
N GLY A 316 -3.43 8.45 1.00
CA GLY A 316 -2.09 8.07 1.43
C GLY A 316 -2.13 7.05 2.58
N LEU A 317 -2.91 7.30 3.63
CA LEU A 317 -3.07 6.38 4.77
C LEU A 317 -3.72 5.05 4.36
N PHE A 318 -4.74 5.06 3.49
CA PHE A 318 -5.28 3.83 2.90
C PHE A 318 -4.24 3.09 2.05
N SER A 319 -3.36 3.80 1.32
CA SER A 319 -2.24 3.17 0.61
C SER A 319 -1.19 2.60 1.57
N VAL A 320 -0.93 3.23 2.72
CA VAL A 320 -0.07 2.68 3.79
C VAL A 320 -0.68 1.38 4.28
N LEU A 321 -1.94 1.39 4.72
CA LEU A 321 -2.64 0.21 5.24
C LEU A 321 -2.56 -0.97 4.27
N ARG A 322 -2.83 -0.75 2.97
CA ARG A 322 -2.72 -1.77 1.91
C ARG A 322 -1.31 -2.36 1.74
N ILE A 323 -0.25 -1.61 2.06
CA ILE A 323 1.14 -2.09 2.08
C ILE A 323 1.39 -2.90 3.36
N VAL A 324 1.15 -2.29 4.53
CA VAL A 324 1.59 -2.86 5.81
C VAL A 324 0.74 -4.06 6.27
N SER A 325 -0.54 -4.15 5.88
CA SER A 325 -1.40 -5.31 6.16
C SER A 325 -0.91 -6.62 5.53
N GLY A 326 0.11 -6.61 4.67
CA GLY A 326 0.80 -7.81 4.21
C GLY A 326 1.65 -8.51 5.28
N PHE A 327 2.27 -7.74 6.18
CA PHE A 327 3.47 -8.17 6.93
C PHE A 327 3.24 -8.61 8.38
N GLY A 328 1.99 -8.61 8.86
CA GLY A 328 1.67 -9.12 10.20
C GLY A 328 1.98 -8.14 11.34
N LEU A 329 1.57 -6.87 11.15
CA LEU A 329 1.62 -5.80 12.15
C LEU A 329 1.22 -6.23 13.56
N SER A 330 1.80 -5.58 14.57
CA SER A 330 1.28 -5.65 15.94
C SER A 330 -0.15 -5.11 16.04
N LYS A 331 -0.87 -5.56 17.09
CA LYS A 331 -2.24 -5.14 17.36
C LYS A 331 -2.34 -3.63 17.61
N ASP A 332 -1.33 -3.06 18.27
CA ASP A 332 -1.23 -1.64 18.61
C ASP A 332 -0.97 -0.76 17.38
N CYS A 333 0.06 -1.07 16.57
CA CYS A 333 0.32 -0.35 15.32
C CYS A 333 -0.90 -0.34 14.39
N ARG A 334 -1.57 -1.49 14.23
CA ARG A 334 -2.82 -1.57 13.46
C ARG A 334 -3.92 -0.70 14.05
N ALA A 335 -4.13 -0.74 15.37
CA ALA A 335 -5.17 0.07 16.02
C ALA A 335 -4.92 1.57 15.84
N LYS A 336 -3.67 2.03 16.06
CA LYS A 336 -3.30 3.45 15.87
C LYS A 336 -3.41 3.91 14.41
N LEU A 337 -3.06 3.06 13.44
CA LEU A 337 -3.28 3.36 12.02
C LEU A 337 -4.78 3.42 11.66
N GLU A 338 -5.59 2.51 12.21
CA GLU A 338 -7.06 2.55 12.03
C GLU A 338 -7.69 3.79 12.71
N MET A 339 -7.16 4.24 13.85
CA MET A 339 -7.57 5.50 14.49
C MET A 339 -7.33 6.71 13.59
N LEU A 340 -6.14 6.81 12.97
CA LEU A 340 -5.81 7.90 12.06
C LEU A 340 -6.69 7.90 10.80
N ILE A 341 -6.92 6.73 10.21
CA ILE A 341 -7.77 6.60 9.01
C ILE A 341 -9.23 6.93 9.35
N GLY A 342 -9.75 6.45 10.48
CA GLY A 342 -11.09 6.77 10.95
C GLY A 342 -11.27 8.28 11.22
N GLY A 343 -10.26 8.94 11.78
CA GLY A 343 -10.25 10.39 12.02
C GLY A 343 -10.34 11.27 10.75
N VAL A 344 -10.02 10.73 9.58
CA VAL A 344 -10.11 11.42 8.27
C VAL A 344 -11.04 10.72 7.27
N LEU A 345 -11.98 9.90 7.75
CA LEU A 345 -12.93 9.17 6.92
C LEU A 345 -13.85 10.08 6.10
N ASP A 346 -14.08 11.32 6.56
CA ASP A 346 -14.79 12.36 5.81
C ASP A 346 -14.04 12.82 4.54
N GLN A 347 -12.76 12.48 4.39
CA GLN A 347 -11.95 12.78 3.20
C GLN A 347 -11.78 11.59 2.26
N ALA A 348 -12.28 10.40 2.61
CA ALA A 348 -12.12 9.19 1.82
C ALA A 348 -13.02 9.18 0.56
N THR A 349 -12.58 8.43 -0.45
CA THR A 349 -13.38 8.09 -1.65
C THR A 349 -13.85 6.63 -1.58
N LEU A 350 -14.80 6.23 -2.44
CA LEU A 350 -15.26 4.84 -2.51
C LEU A 350 -14.08 3.88 -2.76
N ASP A 351 -13.23 4.21 -3.74
CA ASP A 351 -12.02 3.46 -4.10
C ASP A 351 -11.06 3.22 -2.92
N ASP A 352 -11.04 4.11 -1.92
CA ASP A 352 -10.21 3.99 -0.73
C ASP A 352 -10.76 2.94 0.25
N LEU A 353 -12.09 2.84 0.39
CA LEU A 353 -12.78 1.83 1.20
C LEU A 353 -12.75 0.42 0.58
N LEU A 354 -12.56 0.31 -0.74
CA LEU A 354 -12.43 -0.96 -1.46
C LEU A 354 -11.07 -1.64 -1.20
N VAL A 355 -10.85 -2.04 0.05
CA VAL A 355 -9.70 -2.83 0.51
C VAL A 355 -10.05 -4.32 0.44
N SER A 356 -9.24 -5.10 -0.28
CA SER A 356 -9.47 -6.54 -0.45
C SER A 356 -9.37 -7.32 0.87
N GLY A 357 -10.27 -8.28 1.08
CA GLY A 357 -10.23 -9.16 2.25
C GLY A 357 -9.06 -10.15 2.26
N ARG A 358 -8.74 -10.69 3.45
CA ARG A 358 -7.95 -11.93 3.61
C ARG A 358 -8.82 -13.20 3.68
N ASP A 359 -10.14 -13.03 3.71
CA ASP A 359 -11.17 -14.06 3.90
C ASP A 359 -11.91 -14.31 2.56
N ARG A 360 -12.86 -15.25 2.49
CA ARG A 360 -13.55 -15.63 1.23
C ARG A 360 -14.57 -14.61 0.67
N GLY A 361 -14.46 -13.33 1.02
CA GLY A 361 -15.26 -12.24 0.45
C GLY A 361 -14.36 -11.19 -0.20
N VAL A 362 -14.86 -10.48 -1.21
CA VAL A 362 -14.02 -9.61 -2.06
C VAL A 362 -13.38 -8.47 -1.26
N PHE A 363 -14.09 -7.94 -0.26
CA PHE A 363 -13.69 -6.76 0.52
C PHE A 363 -13.64 -7.00 2.04
N ASP A 364 -12.75 -6.31 2.75
CA ASP A 364 -12.72 -6.30 4.22
C ASP A 364 -13.77 -5.35 4.80
N VAL A 365 -15.03 -5.81 4.79
CA VAL A 365 -16.14 -5.10 5.43
C VAL A 365 -15.90 -4.87 6.92
N ASN A 366 -15.17 -5.78 7.59
CA ASN A 366 -14.88 -5.65 9.02
C ASN A 366 -13.94 -4.46 9.29
N LEU A 367 -13.02 -4.15 8.38
CA LEU A 367 -12.19 -2.93 8.43
C LEU A 367 -13.07 -1.68 8.35
N VAL A 368 -13.95 -1.60 7.34
CA VAL A 368 -14.83 -0.43 7.17
C VAL A 368 -15.70 -0.21 8.41
N LEU A 369 -16.26 -1.28 9.00
CA LEU A 369 -17.01 -1.19 10.26
C LEU A 369 -16.19 -0.62 11.44
N ARG A 370 -14.90 -0.98 11.56
CA ARG A 370 -14.02 -0.41 12.59
C ARG A 370 -13.73 1.07 12.33
N LEU A 371 -13.41 1.43 11.09
CA LEU A 371 -13.15 2.82 10.69
C LEU A 371 -14.38 3.72 10.89
N THR A 372 -15.57 3.25 10.52
CA THR A 372 -16.84 3.97 10.75
C THR A 372 -17.12 4.14 12.23
N ARG A 373 -16.94 3.09 13.05
CA ARG A 373 -17.10 3.19 14.51
C ARG A 373 -16.16 4.23 15.11
N ILE A 374 -14.88 4.21 14.72
CA ILE A 374 -13.87 5.21 15.15
C ILE A 374 -14.31 6.62 14.78
N PHE A 375 -14.74 6.84 13.54
CA PHE A 375 -15.23 8.13 13.08
C PHE A 375 -16.45 8.63 13.89
N VAL A 376 -17.42 7.75 14.17
CA VAL A 376 -18.63 8.06 14.97
C VAL A 376 -18.32 8.39 16.44
N HIS A 377 -17.21 7.90 16.99
CA HIS A 377 -16.78 8.17 18.37
C HIS A 377 -15.69 9.27 18.44
N SER A 378 -15.58 10.12 17.41
CA SER A 378 -14.63 11.24 17.37
C SER A 378 -15.29 12.55 17.80
N ASP A 379 -14.68 13.27 18.74
CA ASP A 379 -15.22 14.54 19.28
C ASP A 379 -15.29 15.68 18.24
N LEU A 380 -14.67 15.52 17.07
CA LEU A 380 -14.55 16.53 16.01
C LEU A 380 -15.62 16.39 14.90
N LEU A 381 -16.76 15.78 15.22
CA LEU A 381 -17.88 15.52 14.30
C LEU A 381 -18.77 16.76 14.09
N SER A 382 -18.63 17.40 12.93
CA SER A 382 -19.67 18.29 12.42
C SER A 382 -20.74 17.50 11.65
N SER A 383 -22.00 17.97 11.69
CA SER A 383 -23.12 17.37 10.95
C SER A 383 -22.80 17.19 9.46
N GLN A 384 -22.10 18.16 8.84
CA GLN A 384 -21.71 18.08 7.43
C GLN A 384 -20.68 16.98 7.14
N LYS A 385 -19.71 16.75 8.04
CA LYS A 385 -18.77 15.61 7.92
C LYS A 385 -19.52 14.28 8.07
N LEU A 386 -20.40 14.19 9.06
CA LEU A 386 -21.18 13.00 9.35
C LEU A 386 -22.08 12.60 8.17
N LYS A 387 -22.78 13.56 7.56
CA LYS A 387 -23.58 13.37 6.33
C LYS A 387 -22.74 12.95 5.12
N LYS A 388 -21.53 13.50 4.97
CA LYS A 388 -20.60 13.11 3.90
C LYS A 388 -20.15 11.65 4.05
N VAL A 389 -19.88 11.19 5.28
CA VAL A 389 -19.59 9.78 5.55
C VAL A 389 -20.82 8.90 5.38
N GLY A 390 -22.03 9.33 5.78
CA GLY A 390 -23.28 8.62 5.43
C GLY A 390 -23.43 8.37 3.94
N THR A 391 -23.24 9.41 3.14
CA THR A 391 -23.27 9.33 1.66
C THR A 391 -22.17 8.41 1.09
N LEU A 392 -21.04 8.25 1.78
CA LEU A 392 -19.95 7.35 1.38
C LEU A 392 -20.24 5.90 1.77
N ILE A 393 -20.76 5.66 2.97
CA ILE A 393 -21.10 4.32 3.48
C ILE A 393 -22.28 3.73 2.71
N ASP A 394 -23.29 4.53 2.35
CA ASP A 394 -24.42 4.03 1.54
C ASP A 394 -24.01 3.67 0.10
N LYS A 395 -23.01 4.37 -0.46
CA LYS A 395 -22.37 3.99 -1.74
C LYS A 395 -21.54 2.72 -1.61
N TYR A 396 -20.76 2.60 -0.54
CA TYR A 396 -20.01 1.38 -0.25
C TYR A 396 -20.93 0.17 -0.05
N LEU A 397 -22.07 0.36 0.61
CA LEU A 397 -23.11 -0.67 0.78
C LEU A 397 -23.68 -1.12 -0.57
N CYS A 398 -23.97 -0.18 -1.49
CA CYS A 398 -24.36 -0.52 -2.87
C CYS A 398 -23.30 -1.36 -3.58
N GLU A 399 -22.01 -0.99 -3.46
CA GLU A 399 -20.90 -1.63 -4.16
C GLU A 399 -20.61 -3.07 -3.68
N ILE A 400 -20.80 -3.35 -2.38
CA ILE A 400 -20.59 -4.71 -1.83
C ILE A 400 -21.81 -5.64 -1.98
N SER A 401 -23.02 -5.09 -2.18
CA SER A 401 -24.27 -5.86 -2.21
C SER A 401 -24.36 -6.96 -3.30
N PRO A 402 -23.66 -6.86 -4.46
CA PRO A 402 -23.59 -7.97 -5.43
C PRO A 402 -22.73 -9.18 -5.02
N ASP A 403 -21.87 -9.10 -3.98
CA ASP A 403 -20.99 -10.22 -3.59
C ASP A 403 -21.79 -11.36 -2.96
N GLN A 404 -21.90 -12.47 -3.68
CA GLN A 404 -22.55 -13.74 -3.27
C GLN A 404 -21.99 -14.34 -1.97
N ASN A 405 -20.81 -13.91 -1.51
CA ASN A 405 -20.18 -14.36 -0.27
C ASN A 405 -20.49 -13.44 0.91
N LEU A 406 -21.21 -12.32 0.68
CA LEU A 406 -21.52 -11.33 1.70
C LEU A 406 -22.67 -11.80 2.58
N LYS A 407 -22.35 -12.17 3.83
CA LYS A 407 -23.34 -12.54 4.84
C LYS A 407 -24.23 -11.34 5.19
N THR A 408 -25.52 -11.59 5.37
CA THR A 408 -26.55 -10.60 5.74
C THR A 408 -26.18 -9.80 7.00
N SER A 409 -25.52 -10.44 7.98
CA SER A 409 -25.02 -9.77 9.18
C SER A 409 -23.95 -8.69 8.92
N LYS A 410 -23.20 -8.80 7.81
CA LYS A 410 -22.26 -7.74 7.37
C LYS A 410 -23.00 -6.59 6.67
N VAL A 411 -24.02 -6.89 5.85
CA VAL A 411 -24.88 -5.88 5.20
C VAL A 411 -25.57 -5.03 6.26
N LEU A 412 -26.26 -5.69 7.19
CA LEU A 412 -26.98 -5.06 8.29
C LEU A 412 -26.04 -4.22 9.16
N GLY A 413 -24.90 -4.78 9.56
CA GLY A 413 -23.90 -4.07 10.35
C GLY A 413 -23.34 -2.81 9.67
N VAL A 414 -23.26 -2.76 8.34
CA VAL A 414 -22.85 -1.54 7.61
C VAL A 414 -24.00 -0.55 7.52
N ALA A 415 -25.24 -0.99 7.24
CA ALA A 415 -26.41 -0.11 7.22
C ALA A 415 -26.61 0.59 8.57
N GLU A 416 -26.51 -0.17 9.66
CA GLU A 416 -26.66 0.28 11.05
C GLU A 416 -25.40 0.93 11.66
N SER A 417 -24.29 1.02 10.91
CA SER A 417 -23.00 1.56 11.43
C SER A 417 -22.98 3.07 11.71
N LEU A 418 -24.03 3.78 11.33
CA LEU A 418 -24.15 5.24 11.44
C LEU A 418 -25.51 5.63 12.04
N PRO A 419 -25.57 6.67 12.89
CA PRO A 419 -26.83 7.18 13.43
C PRO A 419 -27.66 7.85 12.34
N ASP A 420 -28.99 7.92 12.54
CA ASP A 420 -29.93 8.54 11.61
C ASP A 420 -29.60 10.00 11.25
N SER A 421 -28.89 10.74 12.12
CA SER A 421 -28.41 12.10 11.85
C SER A 421 -27.36 12.17 10.71
N ALA A 422 -26.74 11.05 10.35
CA ALA A 422 -25.83 10.92 9.21
C ALA A 422 -26.54 10.81 7.85
N ARG A 423 -27.87 10.65 7.84
CA ARG A 423 -28.65 10.44 6.61
C ARG A 423 -29.78 11.47 6.47
N ASP A 424 -29.75 12.21 5.38
CA ASP A 424 -30.89 13.06 4.96
C ASP A 424 -31.97 12.24 4.24
N SER A 425 -31.59 11.14 3.58
CA SER A 425 -32.51 10.15 3.02
C SER A 425 -31.97 8.73 3.22
N PHE A 426 -32.86 7.75 3.35
CA PHE A 426 -32.54 6.31 3.40
C PHE A 426 -32.61 5.60 2.04
N ASP A 427 -32.90 6.33 0.95
CA ASP A 427 -33.08 5.74 -0.39
C ASP A 427 -31.83 5.01 -0.90
N GLY A 428 -30.63 5.46 -0.51
CA GLY A 428 -29.37 4.78 -0.81
C GLY A 428 -29.24 3.43 -0.11
N VAL A 429 -29.68 3.33 1.15
CA VAL A 429 -29.73 2.08 1.91
C VAL A 429 -30.77 1.14 1.32
N TYR A 430 -31.98 1.64 0.98
CA TYR A 430 -33.00 0.83 0.31
C TYR A 430 -32.50 0.27 -1.03
N LYS A 431 -31.85 1.10 -1.86
CA LYS A 431 -31.29 0.66 -3.14
C LYS A 431 -30.24 -0.45 -2.96
N ALA A 432 -29.38 -0.34 -1.94
CA ALA A 432 -28.40 -1.37 -1.64
C ALA A 432 -29.07 -2.69 -1.18
N ILE A 433 -30.10 -2.61 -0.34
CA ILE A 433 -30.88 -3.78 0.09
C ILE A 433 -31.57 -4.45 -1.10
N ASP A 434 -32.17 -3.69 -2.03
CA ASP A 434 -32.79 -4.27 -3.23
C ASP A 434 -31.77 -4.98 -4.13
N ILE A 435 -30.58 -4.37 -4.34
CA ILE A 435 -29.47 -5.01 -5.05
C ILE A 435 -29.02 -6.31 -4.34
N TYR A 436 -28.97 -6.31 -3.00
CA TYR A 436 -28.62 -7.50 -2.22
C TYR A 436 -29.69 -8.61 -2.30
N LEU A 437 -30.97 -8.23 -2.30
CA LEU A 437 -32.09 -9.17 -2.48
C LEU A 437 -32.20 -9.69 -3.93
N GLU A 438 -31.73 -8.93 -4.91
CA GLU A 438 -31.59 -9.38 -6.30
C GLU A 438 -30.44 -10.38 -6.45
N SER A 439 -29.29 -10.11 -5.83
CA SER A 439 -28.14 -11.02 -5.86
C SER A 439 -28.36 -12.30 -5.02
N HIS A 440 -29.15 -12.26 -3.95
CA HIS A 440 -29.37 -13.40 -3.03
C HIS A 440 -30.82 -13.93 -3.07
N PRO A 441 -31.31 -14.51 -4.19
CA PRO A 441 -32.71 -14.96 -4.33
C PRO A 441 -33.10 -16.09 -3.37
N THR A 442 -32.13 -16.87 -2.88
CA THR A 442 -32.30 -17.96 -1.90
C THR A 442 -32.37 -17.49 -0.44
N LEU A 443 -32.26 -16.18 -0.16
CA LEU A 443 -32.30 -15.65 1.19
C LEU A 443 -33.67 -15.94 1.85
N PRO A 444 -33.72 -16.49 3.09
CA PRO A 444 -35.00 -16.84 3.74
C PRO A 444 -35.77 -15.59 4.19
N PHE A 445 -37.11 -15.74 4.31
CA PHE A 445 -38.03 -14.63 4.58
C PHE A 445 -37.67 -13.79 5.82
N GLU A 446 -37.23 -14.44 6.91
CA GLU A 446 -36.82 -13.71 8.13
C GLU A 446 -35.60 -12.81 7.87
N GLU A 447 -34.58 -13.27 7.15
CA GLU A 447 -33.42 -12.43 6.82
C GLU A 447 -33.79 -11.26 5.89
N ARG A 448 -34.75 -11.46 4.95
CA ARG A 448 -35.31 -10.35 4.15
C ARG A 448 -36.00 -9.31 5.03
N SER A 449 -36.82 -9.78 5.97
CA SER A 449 -37.51 -8.92 6.93
C SER A 449 -36.53 -8.19 7.84
N ARG A 450 -35.48 -8.85 8.35
CA ARG A 450 -34.39 -8.23 9.14
C ARG A 450 -33.66 -7.14 8.37
N LEU A 451 -33.33 -7.36 7.09
CA LEU A 451 -32.73 -6.31 6.24
C LEU A 451 -33.64 -5.10 6.13
N CYS A 452 -34.90 -5.30 5.71
CA CYS A 452 -35.79 -4.18 5.46
C CYS A 452 -36.16 -3.39 6.74
N ARG A 453 -36.09 -4.02 7.92
CA ARG A 453 -36.30 -3.37 9.24
C ARG A 453 -35.28 -2.28 9.58
N CYS A 454 -34.09 -2.25 8.98
CA CYS A 454 -33.09 -1.20 9.24
C CYS A 454 -33.31 0.10 8.43
N LEU A 455 -34.43 0.22 7.72
CA LEU A 455 -34.81 1.41 6.95
C LEU A 455 -35.68 2.35 7.77
N ASN A 456 -35.24 3.61 7.95
CA ASN A 456 -36.13 4.65 8.46
C ASN A 456 -37.06 5.14 7.33
N TYR A 457 -38.29 4.60 7.27
CA TYR A 457 -39.31 4.97 6.29
C TYR A 457 -39.77 6.44 6.38
N GLU A 458 -39.60 7.11 7.53
CA GLU A 458 -39.88 8.56 7.62
C GLU A 458 -38.89 9.38 6.79
N LYS A 459 -37.65 8.86 6.63
CA LYS A 459 -36.58 9.44 5.81
C LYS A 459 -36.46 8.84 4.40
N MET A 460 -37.42 8.06 3.93
CA MET A 460 -37.46 7.62 2.53
C MET A 460 -38.26 8.59 1.66
N SER A 461 -37.85 8.76 0.40
CA SER A 461 -38.63 9.48 -0.60
C SER A 461 -39.92 8.73 -0.97
N LEU A 462 -40.87 9.48 -1.52
CA LEU A 462 -42.17 8.96 -1.94
C LEU A 462 -42.02 7.97 -3.11
N GLU A 463 -41.01 8.18 -3.95
CA GLU A 463 -40.58 7.32 -5.05
C GLU A 463 -40.01 6.01 -4.51
N ALA A 464 -39.02 6.06 -3.61
CA ALA A 464 -38.43 4.86 -3.02
C ALA A 464 -39.46 4.03 -2.21
N CYS A 465 -40.40 4.68 -1.49
CA CYS A 465 -41.49 3.98 -0.83
C CYS A 465 -42.46 3.30 -1.81
N LYS A 466 -42.78 3.94 -2.95
CA LYS A 466 -43.61 3.31 -4.00
C LYS A 466 -42.92 2.11 -4.62
N ASP A 467 -41.62 2.18 -4.85
CA ASP A 467 -40.88 1.08 -5.49
C ASP A 467 -40.61 -0.06 -4.51
N LEU A 468 -40.33 0.22 -3.23
CA LEU A 468 -40.33 -0.76 -2.14
C LEU A 468 -41.67 -1.49 -2.05
N ALA A 469 -42.80 -0.77 -2.14
CA ALA A 469 -44.12 -1.38 -2.03
C ALA A 469 -44.56 -2.21 -3.26
N LYS A 470 -43.91 -2.02 -4.43
CA LYS A 470 -44.12 -2.86 -5.63
C LYS A 470 -43.20 -4.08 -5.69
N ASN A 471 -42.14 -4.10 -4.88
CA ASN A 471 -41.04 -5.04 -5.02
C ASN A 471 -41.39 -6.40 -4.39
N PRO A 472 -41.58 -7.48 -5.18
CA PRO A 472 -42.02 -8.78 -4.67
C PRO A 472 -40.98 -9.50 -3.80
N ARG A 473 -39.77 -8.95 -3.67
CA ARG A 473 -38.72 -9.45 -2.78
C ARG A 473 -38.91 -8.97 -1.32
N ILE A 474 -39.70 -7.92 -1.11
CA ILE A 474 -39.93 -7.27 0.19
C ILE A 474 -41.12 -7.95 0.91
N PRO A 475 -41.06 -8.21 2.23
CA PRO A 475 -42.19 -8.71 3.01
C PRO A 475 -43.44 -7.79 2.95
N PRO A 476 -44.65 -8.34 2.77
CA PRO A 476 -45.88 -7.53 2.63
C PRO A 476 -46.16 -6.57 3.80
N ASP A 477 -45.92 -7.01 5.04
CA ASP A 477 -46.15 -6.20 6.24
C ASP A 477 -45.31 -4.91 6.24
N ILE A 478 -44.08 -5.01 5.71
CA ILE A 478 -43.14 -3.90 5.59
C ILE A 478 -43.55 -2.95 4.47
N ALA A 479 -44.03 -3.46 3.33
CA ALA A 479 -44.61 -2.63 2.28
C ALA A 479 -45.82 -1.82 2.79
N VAL A 480 -46.70 -2.43 3.58
CA VAL A 480 -47.84 -1.76 4.22
C VAL A 480 -47.38 -0.71 5.24
N GLN A 481 -46.37 -1.02 6.06
CA GLN A 481 -45.80 -0.07 7.03
C GLN A 481 -45.20 1.17 6.35
N ALA A 482 -44.41 0.97 5.29
CA ALA A 482 -43.78 2.06 4.53
C ALA A 482 -44.83 2.99 3.88
N LEU A 483 -45.89 2.43 3.28
CA LEU A 483 -46.98 3.23 2.70
C LEU A 483 -47.74 4.02 3.77
N LYS A 484 -48.08 3.39 4.91
CA LYS A 484 -48.84 4.01 6.00
C LYS A 484 -48.15 5.27 6.54
N LEU A 485 -46.82 5.25 6.64
CA LEU A 485 -46.00 6.38 7.11
C LEU A 485 -45.83 7.52 6.09
N GLN A 486 -46.12 7.29 4.80
CA GLN A 486 -46.14 8.35 3.78
C GLN A 486 -47.54 8.99 3.66
N HIS A 487 -48.62 8.21 3.76
CA HIS A 487 -49.98 8.75 3.77
C HIS A 487 -50.22 9.73 4.94
N SER A 488 -49.63 9.49 6.11
CA SER A 488 -49.71 10.40 7.26
C SER A 488 -48.94 11.71 7.07
N LYS A 489 -47.97 11.79 6.13
CA LYS A 489 -47.33 13.06 5.73
C LYS A 489 -48.23 13.85 4.81
N ILE A 490 -48.81 13.20 3.79
CA ILE A 490 -49.75 13.83 2.84
C ILE A 490 -50.95 14.42 3.60
N SER A 491 -51.56 13.64 4.50
CA SER A 491 -52.67 14.10 5.34
C SER A 491 -52.33 15.25 6.29
N LYS A 492 -51.05 15.57 6.52
CA LYS A 492 -50.62 16.77 7.28
C LYS A 492 -50.38 17.99 6.38
N GLY A 493 -50.21 17.81 5.07
CA GLY A 493 -50.01 18.88 4.10
C GLY A 493 -51.31 19.46 3.52
N GLU A 494 -52.40 18.69 3.47
CA GLU A 494 -53.61 19.07 2.72
C GLU A 494 -54.61 19.97 3.49
N TYR A 495 -54.41 20.18 4.80
CA TYR A 495 -55.30 21.03 5.63
C TYR A 495 -55.08 22.54 5.47
N SER A 496 -55.00 23.03 4.23
CA SER A 496 -55.08 24.47 3.93
C SER A 496 -55.87 24.82 2.65
N VAL A 497 -56.86 24.00 2.30
CA VAL A 497 -57.89 24.37 1.31
C VAL A 497 -59.29 24.29 1.94
N ARG A 498 -59.75 25.38 2.57
CA ARG A 498 -61.14 25.50 3.02
C ARG A 498 -62.07 25.70 1.81
N VAL A 499 -62.62 24.60 1.30
CA VAL A 499 -63.76 24.62 0.38
C VAL A 499 -64.92 25.36 1.05
N LYS A 500 -65.38 26.48 0.46
CA LYS A 500 -66.56 27.21 0.92
C LYS A 500 -67.84 26.43 0.56
N VAL A 501 -68.33 25.62 1.49
CA VAL A 501 -69.69 25.09 1.41
C VAL A 501 -70.68 26.21 1.71
N LEU A 502 -71.55 26.52 0.75
CA LEU A 502 -72.66 27.46 0.91
C LEU A 502 -73.81 26.81 1.69
N LYS A 503 -74.25 27.45 2.79
CA LYS A 503 -75.62 27.33 3.32
C LYS A 503 -75.99 28.56 4.15
N GLY A 504 -77.31 28.77 4.31
CA GLY A 504 -77.92 30.05 4.66
C GLY A 504 -77.94 30.42 6.16
N PRO A 505 -78.63 31.54 6.51
CA PRO A 505 -78.43 32.26 7.76
C PRO A 505 -79.45 31.96 8.86
N SER A 506 -79.07 32.24 10.11
CA SER A 506 -79.96 32.46 11.25
C SER A 506 -79.30 33.43 12.25
N MET A 507 -80.07 34.36 12.83
CA MET A 507 -79.57 35.34 13.81
C MET A 507 -79.51 34.76 15.23
N ILE A 508 -78.70 35.37 16.12
CA ILE A 508 -79.14 36.09 17.33
C ILE A 508 -77.93 36.63 18.15
N ASN A 509 -78.21 37.68 18.90
CA ASN A 509 -77.42 38.46 19.88
C ASN A 509 -76.53 37.61 20.84
N SER A 510 -75.56 38.15 21.61
CA SER A 510 -75.45 39.54 22.14
C SER A 510 -74.04 39.96 22.60
N SER A 511 -73.76 41.27 22.52
CA SER A 511 -72.99 42.12 23.47
C SER A 511 -71.61 41.68 23.99
N GLY A 512 -70.57 42.47 23.68
CA GLY A 512 -69.24 42.36 24.30
C GLY A 512 -68.31 43.53 23.94
N MET A 513 -68.28 44.57 24.76
CA MET A 513 -67.49 45.80 24.56
C MET A 513 -66.31 45.87 25.56
N VAL A 514 -65.17 46.52 25.27
CA VAL A 514 -64.75 47.30 24.07
C VAL A 514 -63.47 46.66 23.45
N LEU A 515 -62.42 47.25 22.84
CA LEU A 515 -61.91 48.63 22.62
C LEU A 515 -61.00 48.64 21.35
N TYR A 516 -60.65 49.83 20.84
CA TYR A 516 -59.48 50.13 19.98
C TYR A 516 -58.52 51.04 20.79
N ASN A 517 -57.22 51.19 20.55
CA ASN A 517 -56.57 51.69 19.32
C ASN A 517 -55.02 51.72 19.51
N GLY A 518 -54.24 51.98 18.44
CA GLY A 518 -52.76 52.13 18.49
C GLY A 518 -52.01 50.83 18.13
N ASN A 519 -51.38 50.61 16.96
CA ASN A 519 -50.53 51.45 16.08
C ASN A 519 -49.28 52.02 16.80
N VAL A 520 -48.06 52.00 16.26
CA VAL A 520 -47.48 51.47 14.99
C VAL A 520 -45.94 51.38 15.24
N GLU A 521 -45.10 50.47 14.72
CA GLU A 521 -44.50 50.27 13.37
C GLU A 521 -43.53 49.05 13.52
N SER A 522 -42.97 48.34 12.53
CA SER A 522 -42.37 48.69 11.23
C SER A 522 -42.14 47.42 10.37
N LEU A 523 -41.72 47.59 9.10
CA LEU A 523 -41.69 46.53 8.07
C LEU A 523 -40.28 46.00 7.72
N SER A 524 -40.23 44.83 7.07
CA SER A 524 -39.16 44.44 6.13
C SER A 524 -39.78 43.96 4.80
N PRO A 525 -39.39 44.50 3.62
CA PRO A 525 -40.22 44.39 2.40
C PRO A 525 -39.70 43.45 1.29
N GLU A 526 -38.78 42.52 1.56
CA GLU A 526 -38.05 41.79 0.49
C GLU A 526 -38.79 40.58 -0.13
N ASN A 527 -39.84 40.04 0.52
CA ASN A 527 -40.43 38.75 0.16
C ASN A 527 -41.68 38.78 -0.76
N GLN A 528 -42.09 39.95 -1.27
CA GLN A 528 -43.21 40.06 -2.23
C GLN A 528 -42.77 40.33 -3.68
N ASP A 529 -41.73 41.12 -3.88
CA ASP A 529 -41.27 41.51 -5.23
C ASP A 529 -40.69 40.32 -6.02
N THR A 530 -39.88 39.48 -5.36
CA THR A 530 -39.32 38.24 -5.94
C THR A 530 -40.40 37.31 -6.50
N ARG A 531 -41.56 37.22 -5.83
CA ARG A 531 -42.69 36.38 -6.25
C ARG A 531 -43.40 36.94 -7.49
N MET A 532 -43.57 38.26 -7.58
CA MET A 532 -44.14 38.89 -8.79
C MET A 532 -43.20 38.77 -9.99
N ASN A 533 -41.90 39.04 -9.79
CA ASN A 533 -40.90 38.97 -10.86
C ASN A 533 -40.73 37.56 -11.43
N MET A 534 -40.79 36.52 -10.59
CA MET A 534 -40.80 35.13 -11.09
C MET A 534 -42.05 34.80 -11.92
N GLN A 535 -43.23 35.29 -11.52
CA GLN A 535 -44.48 35.05 -12.28
C GLN A 535 -44.49 35.80 -13.63
N TRP A 536 -43.92 37.01 -13.68
CA TRP A 536 -43.74 37.74 -14.94
C TRP A 536 -42.77 37.03 -15.90
N GLY A 537 -41.61 36.59 -15.39
CA GLY A 537 -40.60 35.89 -16.19
C GLY A 537 -41.10 34.59 -16.84
N VAL A 538 -41.89 33.79 -16.11
CA VAL A 538 -42.52 32.58 -16.68
C VAL A 538 -43.52 32.94 -17.79
N MET A 539 -44.31 34.00 -17.62
CA MET A 539 -45.32 34.43 -18.61
C MET A 539 -44.69 34.89 -19.93
N GLU A 540 -43.58 35.64 -19.86
CA GLU A 540 -42.76 36.01 -21.03
C GLU A 540 -42.13 34.77 -21.69
N LEU A 541 -41.60 33.81 -20.91
CA LEU A 541 -40.99 32.59 -21.46
C LEU A 541 -42.01 31.71 -22.21
N GLU A 542 -43.22 31.55 -21.67
CA GLU A 542 -44.29 30.84 -22.38
C GLU A 542 -44.72 31.58 -23.67
N LYS A 543 -44.79 32.91 -23.64
CA LYS A 543 -45.14 33.75 -24.78
C LYS A 543 -44.09 33.61 -25.90
N ALA A 544 -42.80 33.58 -25.56
CA ALA A 544 -41.72 33.27 -26.49
C ALA A 544 -41.83 31.84 -27.07
N CYS A 545 -42.12 30.84 -26.24
CA CYS A 545 -42.34 29.46 -26.70
C CYS A 545 -43.57 29.33 -27.65
N ARG A 546 -44.65 30.07 -27.38
CA ARG A 546 -45.85 30.13 -28.25
C ARG A 546 -45.56 30.81 -29.58
N GLU A 547 -44.78 31.89 -29.59
CA GLU A 547 -44.33 32.58 -30.82
C GLU A 547 -43.38 31.71 -31.65
N MET A 548 -42.42 31.02 -31.01
CA MET A 548 -41.50 30.11 -31.70
C MET A 548 -42.26 28.96 -32.37
N LYS A 549 -43.25 28.35 -31.70
CA LYS A 549 -44.13 27.32 -32.31
C LYS A 549 -44.92 27.82 -33.51
N ARG A 550 -45.24 29.12 -33.61
CA ARG A 550 -45.91 29.71 -34.79
C ARG A 550 -44.99 29.90 -36.00
N ARG A 551 -43.67 29.91 -35.83
CA ARG A 551 -42.70 30.16 -36.91
C ARG A 551 -42.18 28.89 -37.59
N VAL A 552 -42.18 27.74 -36.90
CA VAL A 552 -41.75 26.44 -37.46
C VAL A 552 -42.44 26.07 -38.79
N PRO A 553 -43.77 26.27 -38.99
CA PRO A 553 -44.44 25.91 -40.24
C PRO A 553 -44.08 26.77 -41.48
N LYS A 554 -43.23 27.80 -41.34
CA LYS A 554 -42.83 28.70 -42.45
C LYS A 554 -41.39 28.48 -42.94
N LEU A 555 -40.75 27.38 -42.54
CA LEU A 555 -39.41 26.97 -43.00
C LEU A 555 -39.38 25.54 -43.58
N VAL A 556 -40.55 24.95 -43.87
CA VAL A 556 -40.68 23.62 -44.49
C VAL A 556 -41.65 23.71 -45.68
N GLY A 557 -41.12 24.19 -46.80
CA GLY A 557 -41.83 24.37 -48.06
C GLY A 557 -40.91 25.11 -49.02
N HIS A 558 -40.70 24.54 -50.22
CA HIS A 558 -39.59 24.83 -51.14
C HIS A 558 -38.23 24.30 -50.63
N ASP A 559 -37.49 23.45 -51.36
CA ASP A 559 -37.74 22.80 -52.66
C ASP A 559 -37.28 21.33 -52.70
N VAL A 560 -37.69 20.60 -53.74
CA VAL A 560 -37.44 19.15 -53.95
C VAL A 560 -36.87 18.90 -55.36
N ASN A 561 -35.97 17.92 -55.46
CA ASN A 561 -35.16 17.50 -56.64
C ASN A 561 -34.01 18.47 -56.98
N ILE A 562 -32.75 18.01 -57.09
CA ILE A 562 -32.22 17.30 -58.27
C ILE A 562 -30.93 16.52 -57.90
N MET A 563 -30.83 15.24 -58.32
CA MET A 563 -29.63 14.42 -58.64
C MET A 563 -28.39 14.31 -57.70
N ARG A 564 -27.57 13.24 -57.69
CA ARG A 564 -27.70 11.80 -58.08
C ARG A 564 -26.44 11.04 -57.61
N GLY A 565 -26.59 9.82 -57.06
CA GLY A 565 -25.46 8.91 -56.72
C GLY A 565 -24.68 9.28 -55.44
N THR A 566 -23.87 8.39 -54.83
CA THR A 566 -23.62 6.96 -55.11
C THR A 566 -23.26 6.24 -53.80
N THR A 567 -23.72 5.01 -53.58
CA THR A 567 -23.36 4.19 -52.39
C THR A 567 -22.11 3.34 -52.64
N PRO A 568 -21.37 2.95 -51.57
CA PRO A 568 -21.46 1.53 -51.17
C PRO A 568 -21.36 1.22 -49.66
N TYR A 569 -22.08 0.17 -49.28
CA TYR A 569 -21.83 -0.82 -48.21
C TYR A 569 -21.55 -0.44 -46.74
N TYR A 570 -22.38 -1.04 -45.86
CA TYR A 570 -22.15 -1.19 -44.43
C TYR A 570 -21.21 -2.37 -44.12
N SER A 571 -20.55 -2.32 -42.95
CA SER A 571 -20.14 -3.51 -42.20
C SER A 571 -20.15 -3.21 -40.70
N ARG A 572 -21.02 -3.89 -39.94
CA ARG A 572 -21.07 -3.84 -38.47
C ARG A 572 -20.36 -5.06 -37.89
N SER A 573 -19.47 -4.85 -36.93
CA SER A 573 -18.90 -5.92 -36.09
C SER A 573 -19.31 -5.71 -34.62
N PRO A 574 -19.79 -6.73 -33.89
CA PRO A 574 -20.21 -6.57 -32.49
C PRO A 574 -19.02 -6.62 -31.51
N LEU A 575 -19.22 -6.05 -30.31
CA LEU A 575 -18.30 -6.22 -29.17
C LEU A 575 -18.47 -7.62 -28.53
N PRO A 576 -17.40 -8.21 -27.96
CA PRO A 576 -17.42 -9.56 -27.43
C PRO A 576 -18.16 -9.66 -26.08
N LYS A 577 -18.80 -10.82 -25.84
CA LYS A 577 -19.24 -11.24 -24.51
C LYS A 577 -18.08 -11.94 -23.79
N LEU A 578 -17.99 -11.76 -22.48
CA LEU A 578 -17.14 -12.57 -21.61
C LEU A 578 -17.92 -13.78 -21.09
N CYS A 579 -17.20 -14.88 -20.88
CA CYS A 579 -17.56 -16.03 -20.04
C CYS A 579 -16.43 -16.23 -19.03
#